data_AF-A0A943IWQ3-F1
#
_entry.id   AF-A0A943IWQ3-F1
#
_cell.length_a   1.000
_cell.length_b   1.000
_cell.length_c   1.000
_cell.angle_alpha   90.00
_cell.angle_beta   90.00
_cell.angle_gamma   90.00
#
_symmetry.space_group_name_H-M   'P 1'
#
loop_
_entity.id
_entity.type
_entity.pdbx_description
1 polymer ?
#
loop_
_entity_poly.entity_id
_entity_poly.type
_entity_poly.pdbx_seq_one_letter_code
_entity_poly.pdbx_strand_id
1 'polypeptide(L)'
;MKIAQKYSHLNGEEYLIVHHKPIYDEIINIIQSIDAESCKTKRSEEYRKIGEILYSPVDLNAAFKNSFGSNQWNESRYNYYITLNRELLEASVKMSTHEQKEFLEAQGEHPIYSYNQTDFVKNKIAIEVQFGKYAFVAYDLFVKHMLTCWRN
;
A
#
# COMPACT_ATOMS: atom_id res chain seq x y z
N MET A 1 -3.45 12.48 14.85
CA MET A 1 -2.57 13.35 14.03
C MET A 1 -3.43 14.40 13.34
N LYS A 2 -2.87 15.27 12.48
CA LYS A 2 -3.67 16.20 11.66
C LYS A 2 -3.32 16.05 10.18
N ILE A 3 -4.32 16.18 9.32
CA ILE A 3 -4.14 16.19 7.87
C ILE A 3 -3.73 17.61 7.50
N ALA A 4 -2.48 17.79 7.09
CA ALA A 4 -1.96 19.09 6.71
C ALA A 4 -2.26 19.45 5.24
N GLN A 5 -2.21 18.45 4.35
CA GLN A 5 -2.40 18.61 2.91
C GLN A 5 -3.07 17.37 2.33
N LYS A 6 -3.74 17.57 1.19
CA LYS A 6 -4.36 16.51 0.38
C LYS A 6 -4.09 16.81 -1.09
N TYR A 7 -3.98 15.76 -1.89
CA TYR A 7 -3.87 15.84 -3.34
C TYR A 7 -4.77 14.76 -3.94
N SER A 8 -5.71 15.16 -4.80
CA SER A 8 -6.59 14.23 -5.52
C SER A 8 -6.03 14.01 -6.92
N HIS A 9 -5.48 12.82 -7.16
CA HIS A 9 -5.08 12.40 -8.50
C HIS A 9 -6.26 11.74 -9.22
N LEU A 10 -6.53 12.15 -10.47
CA LEU A 10 -7.63 11.63 -11.30
C LEU A 10 -9.00 11.64 -10.58
N ASN A 11 -9.24 12.65 -9.75
CA ASN A 11 -10.45 12.80 -8.93
C ASN A 11 -10.71 11.60 -7.98
N GLY A 12 -9.65 10.93 -7.51
CA GLY A 12 -9.75 9.76 -6.64
C GLY A 12 -10.39 10.08 -5.28
N GLU A 13 -10.12 11.26 -4.71
CA GLU A 13 -10.76 11.69 -3.46
C GLU A 13 -12.27 11.89 -3.65
N GLU A 14 -12.66 12.56 -4.73
CA GLU A 14 -14.05 12.80 -5.08
C GLU A 14 -14.79 11.47 -5.31
N TYR A 15 -14.16 10.51 -5.98
CA TYR A 15 -14.69 9.16 -6.14
C TYR A 15 -14.97 8.50 -4.77
N LEU A 16 -14.04 8.61 -3.83
CA LEU A 16 -14.23 8.08 -2.47
C LEU A 16 -15.36 8.81 -1.73
N ILE A 17 -15.47 10.13 -1.86
CA ILE A 17 -16.52 10.91 -1.20
C ILE A 17 -17.90 10.57 -1.77
N VAL A 18 -18.02 10.37 -3.08
CA VAL A 18 -19.31 10.10 -3.74
C VAL A 18 -19.76 8.65 -3.55
N HIS A 19 -18.85 7.69 -3.70
CA HIS A 19 -19.19 6.26 -3.77
C HIS A 19 -18.85 5.48 -2.49
N HIS A 20 -17.91 5.99 -1.69
CA HIS A 20 -17.36 5.29 -0.53
C HIS A 20 -17.26 6.18 0.72
N LYS A 21 -18.21 7.12 0.88
CA LYS A 21 -18.21 8.13 1.94
C LYS A 21 -17.92 7.57 3.34
N PRO A 22 -18.53 6.44 3.78
CA PRO A 22 -18.24 5.89 5.11
C PRO A 22 -16.78 5.47 5.28
N ILE A 23 -16.18 4.88 4.24
CA ILE A 23 -14.77 4.46 4.26
C ILE A 23 -13.86 5.68 4.27
N TYR A 24 -14.18 6.70 3.46
CA TYR A 24 -13.43 7.95 3.48
C TYR A 24 -13.42 8.57 4.88
N ASP A 25 -14.59 8.69 5.53
CA ASP A 25 -14.68 9.25 6.88
C ASP A 25 -13.95 8.39 7.91
N GLU A 26 -14.00 7.07 7.79
CA GLU A 26 -13.23 6.14 8.62
C GLU A 26 -11.71 6.39 8.51
N ILE A 27 -11.18 6.58 7.30
CA ILE A 27 -9.75 6.88 7.07
C ILE A 27 -9.36 8.19 7.75
N ILE A 28 -10.17 9.23 7.57
CA ILE A 28 -9.93 10.55 8.19
C ILE A 28 -9.93 10.43 9.71
N ASN A 29 -10.91 9.72 10.28
CA ASN A 29 -11.03 9.50 11.72
C ASN A 29 -9.83 8.71 12.28
N ILE A 30 -9.38 7.66 11.59
CA ILE A 30 -8.19 6.89 11.98
C ILE A 30 -6.95 7.79 12.04
N ILE A 31 -6.70 8.60 10.99
CA ILE A 31 -5.54 9.51 10.98
C ILE A 31 -5.62 10.51 12.14
N GLN A 32 -6.82 11.02 12.43
CA GLN A 32 -7.03 11.97 13.52
C GLN A 32 -6.83 11.33 14.90
N SER A 33 -7.23 10.07 15.07
CA SER A 33 -7.14 9.36 16.36
C SER A 33 -5.73 8.95 16.75
N ILE A 34 -4.76 8.88 15.82
CA ILE A 34 -3.37 8.52 16.16
C ILE A 34 -2.75 9.58 17.09
N ASP A 35 -2.38 9.19 18.30
CA ASP A 35 -1.56 10.03 19.19
C ASP A 35 -0.08 9.96 18.78
N ALA A 36 0.38 10.95 18.02
CA ALA A 36 1.76 11.01 17.57
C ALA A 36 2.76 11.29 18.71
N GLU A 37 2.37 11.99 19.79
CA GLU A 37 3.28 12.29 20.89
C GLU A 37 3.71 11.01 21.60
N SER A 38 2.81 10.03 21.72
CA SER A 38 3.14 8.69 22.23
C SER A 38 4.20 7.96 21.39
N CYS A 39 4.35 8.31 20.11
CA CYS A 39 5.32 7.72 19.20
C CYS A 39 6.66 8.47 19.18
N LYS A 40 6.84 9.52 20.00
CA LYS A 40 8.09 10.30 20.08
C LYS A 40 9.09 9.63 21.02
N THR A 41 9.55 8.45 20.63
CA THR A 41 10.35 7.54 21.47
C THR A 41 11.77 7.33 20.95
N LYS A 42 12.04 7.66 19.67
CA LYS A 42 13.30 7.32 19.01
C LYS A 42 14.39 8.31 19.41
N ARG A 43 15.40 7.81 20.13
CA ARG A 43 16.65 8.57 20.32
C ARG A 43 17.46 8.58 19.03
N SER A 44 17.86 9.77 18.59
CA SER A 44 18.63 9.95 17.37
C SER A 44 20.12 9.63 17.56
N GLU A 45 20.65 8.83 16.65
CA GLU A 45 22.09 8.52 16.53
C GLU A 45 22.76 9.30 15.39
N GLU A 46 22.01 10.14 14.66
CA GLU A 46 22.58 10.96 13.60
C GLU A 46 23.48 12.03 14.19
N TYR A 47 24.69 12.17 13.64
CA TYR A 47 25.71 13.12 14.12
C TYR A 47 25.16 14.53 14.38
N ARG A 48 24.28 15.04 13.50
CA ARG A 48 23.71 16.40 13.59
C ARG A 48 22.61 16.56 14.64
N LYS A 49 22.03 15.46 15.14
CA LYS A 49 20.89 15.45 16.07
C LYS A 49 21.10 14.45 17.20
N ILE A 50 22.34 14.21 17.59
CA ILE A 50 22.67 13.13 18.51
C ILE A 50 21.97 13.36 19.87
N GLY A 51 21.25 12.34 20.34
CA GLY A 51 20.56 12.39 21.62
C GLY A 51 19.18 13.07 21.63
N GLU A 52 18.76 13.73 20.55
CA GLU A 52 17.39 14.25 20.41
C GLU A 52 16.37 13.10 20.39
N ILE A 53 15.19 13.36 20.96
CA ILE A 53 14.05 12.42 20.90
C ILE A 53 13.16 12.83 19.72
N LEU A 54 13.08 11.94 18.74
CA LEU A 54 12.35 12.09 17.51
C LEU A 54 11.16 11.12 17.46
N TYR A 55 10.25 11.35 16.51
CA TYR A 55 9.20 10.38 16.21
C TYR A 55 9.80 9.09 15.64
N SER A 56 9.38 7.96 16.20
CA SER A 56 9.76 6.62 15.77
C SER A 56 8.88 6.20 14.59
N PRO A 57 9.45 5.96 13.38
CA PRO A 57 8.69 5.39 12.28
C PRO A 57 8.10 4.02 12.61
N VAL A 58 8.79 3.23 13.44
CA VAL A 58 8.34 1.90 13.87
C VAL A 58 7.07 2.02 14.71
N ASP A 59 7.07 2.94 15.68
CA ASP A 59 5.94 3.11 16.60
C ASP A 59 4.75 3.75 15.86
N LEU A 60 5.01 4.68 14.95
CA LEU A 60 3.97 5.23 14.07
C LEU A 60 3.35 4.14 13.20
N ASN A 61 4.16 3.30 12.54
CA ASN A 61 3.67 2.18 11.74
C ASN A 61 2.83 1.22 12.59
N ALA A 62 3.27 0.91 13.82
CA ALA A 62 2.50 0.07 14.74
C ALA A 62 1.17 0.72 15.15
N ALA A 63 1.14 2.02 15.43
CA ALA A 63 -0.08 2.75 15.77
C ALA A 63 -1.09 2.74 14.63
N PHE A 64 -0.63 2.95 13.38
CA PHE A 64 -1.48 2.82 12.19
C PHE A 64 -1.95 1.37 11.99
N LYS A 65 -1.06 0.38 12.11
CA LYS A 65 -1.42 -1.04 11.97
C LYS A 65 -2.52 -1.45 12.95
N ASN A 66 -2.39 -1.05 14.21
CA ASN A 66 -3.40 -1.35 15.24
C ASN A 66 -4.73 -0.65 14.94
N SER A 67 -4.69 0.62 14.54
CA SER A 67 -5.90 1.40 14.28
C SER A 67 -6.65 0.93 13.04
N PHE A 68 -5.95 0.69 11.93
CA PHE A 68 -6.53 0.12 10.72
C PHE A 68 -7.01 -1.33 10.94
N GLY A 69 -6.23 -2.17 11.63
CA GLY A 69 -6.62 -3.53 11.97
C GLY A 69 -7.89 -3.59 12.84
N SER A 70 -8.03 -2.69 13.81
CA SER A 70 -9.24 -2.57 14.64
C SER A 70 -10.48 -2.17 13.83
N ASN A 71 -10.29 -1.54 12.67
CA ASN A 71 -11.33 -1.18 11.71
C ASN A 71 -11.44 -2.20 10.56
N GLN A 72 -10.95 -3.42 10.73
CA GLN A 72 -11.06 -4.53 9.77
C GLN A 72 -10.38 -4.26 8.41
N TRP A 73 -9.34 -3.43 8.39
CA TRP A 73 -8.43 -3.36 7.25
C TRP A 73 -7.43 -4.50 7.33
N ASN A 74 -7.26 -5.23 6.24
CA ASN A 74 -6.45 -6.43 6.21
C ASN A 74 -5.31 -6.30 5.20
N GLU A 75 -4.20 -6.99 5.47
CA GLU A 75 -3.14 -7.15 4.49
C GLU A 75 -3.67 -7.94 3.29
N SER A 76 -3.32 -7.49 2.07
CA SER A 76 -3.68 -8.18 0.84
C SER A 76 -2.42 -8.56 0.08
N ARG A 77 -2.35 -9.81 -0.36
CA ARG A 77 -1.26 -10.33 -1.18
C ARG A 77 -1.77 -10.68 -2.55
N TYR A 78 -1.13 -10.13 -3.56
CA TYR A 78 -1.39 -10.40 -4.96
C TYR A 78 -0.23 -11.16 -5.57
N ASN A 79 -0.49 -12.37 -6.04
CA ASN A 79 0.49 -13.28 -6.63
C ASN A 79 0.36 -13.26 -8.16
N TYR A 80 1.48 -13.29 -8.87
CA TYR A 80 1.48 -13.28 -10.32
C TYR A 80 2.73 -13.94 -10.89
N TYR A 81 2.67 -14.30 -12.17
CA TYR A 81 3.80 -14.81 -12.91
C TYR A 81 4.28 -13.78 -13.93
N ILE A 82 5.61 -13.67 -14.11
CA ILE A 82 6.24 -12.77 -15.08
C ILE A 82 7.01 -13.57 -16.14
N THR A 83 7.05 -13.04 -17.35
CA THR A 83 7.87 -13.52 -18.48
C THR A 83 8.60 -12.31 -19.09
N LEU A 84 9.69 -12.57 -19.82
CA LEU A 84 10.39 -11.57 -20.62
C LEU A 84 9.66 -11.28 -21.94
N ASN A 85 8.73 -12.14 -22.37
CA ASN A 85 7.94 -11.94 -23.57
C ASN A 85 6.79 -10.95 -23.30
N ARG A 86 6.89 -9.76 -23.88
CA ARG A 86 5.95 -8.66 -23.64
C ARG A 86 4.51 -8.99 -24.07
N GLU A 87 4.32 -9.63 -25.22
CA GLU A 87 2.99 -9.92 -25.75
C GLU A 87 2.25 -10.93 -24.85
N LEU A 88 2.98 -11.95 -24.38
CA LEU A 88 2.46 -12.95 -23.45
C LEU A 88 2.19 -12.35 -22.06
N LEU A 89 3.03 -11.41 -21.60
CA LEU A 89 2.80 -10.69 -20.36
C LEU A 89 1.49 -9.88 -20.45
N GLU A 90 1.32 -9.06 -21.49
CA GLU A 90 0.11 -8.23 -21.68
C GLU A 90 -1.17 -9.09 -21.77
N ALA A 91 -1.10 -10.25 -22.43
CA ALA A 91 -2.21 -11.20 -22.50
C ALA A 91 -2.55 -11.83 -21.14
N SER A 92 -1.53 -12.13 -20.33
CA SER A 92 -1.70 -12.83 -19.04
C SER A 92 -2.10 -11.91 -17.87
N VAL A 93 -1.96 -10.59 -18.01
CA VAL A 93 -2.30 -9.60 -16.95
C VAL A 93 -3.76 -9.71 -16.46
N LYS A 94 -4.69 -10.19 -17.29
CA LYS A 94 -6.11 -10.35 -16.92
C LYS A 94 -6.49 -11.76 -16.44
N MET A 95 -5.56 -12.72 -16.46
CA MET A 95 -5.74 -14.11 -16.01
C MET A 95 -5.39 -14.31 -14.53
N SER A 96 -6.09 -15.19 -13.81
CA SER A 96 -5.73 -15.53 -12.42
C SER A 96 -4.30 -16.08 -12.33
N THR A 97 -3.69 -16.06 -11.15
CA THR A 97 -2.31 -16.54 -10.96
C THR A 97 -2.10 -17.96 -11.49
N HIS A 98 -3.10 -18.82 -11.32
CA HIS A 98 -3.06 -20.20 -11.80
C HIS A 98 -3.10 -20.26 -13.33
N GLU A 99 -4.06 -19.57 -13.94
CA GLU A 99 -4.19 -19.48 -15.40
C GLU A 99 -2.97 -18.83 -16.06
N GLN A 100 -2.36 -17.81 -15.43
CA GLN A 100 -1.13 -17.19 -15.92
C GLN A 100 -0.02 -18.23 -16.07
N LYS A 101 0.16 -19.07 -15.05
CA LYS A 101 1.19 -20.11 -15.06
C LYS A 101 0.96 -21.09 -16.22
N GLU A 102 -0.25 -21.64 -16.29
CA GLU A 102 -0.60 -22.64 -17.31
C GLU A 102 -0.51 -22.05 -18.72
N PHE A 103 -1.00 -20.83 -18.92
CA PHE A 103 -0.91 -20.11 -20.20
C PHE A 103 0.53 -19.91 -20.64
N LEU A 104 1.40 -19.40 -19.75
CA LEU A 104 2.80 -19.13 -20.08
C LEU A 104 3.58 -20.42 -20.34
N GLU A 105 3.39 -21.45 -19.52
CA GLU A 105 4.02 -22.76 -19.73
C GLU A 105 3.57 -23.41 -21.05
N ALA A 106 2.30 -23.27 -21.42
CA ALA A 106 1.78 -23.77 -22.71
C ALA A 106 2.39 -23.05 -23.93
N GLN A 107 2.88 -21.82 -23.77
CA GLN A 107 3.61 -21.08 -24.81
C GLN A 107 5.12 -21.36 -24.80
N GLY A 108 5.59 -22.30 -23.97
CA GLY A 108 7.00 -22.67 -23.85
C GLY A 108 7.85 -21.70 -23.03
N GLU A 109 7.22 -20.78 -22.30
CA GLU A 109 7.91 -19.87 -21.38
C GLU A 109 8.27 -20.57 -20.06
N HIS A 110 9.25 -20.02 -19.35
CA HIS A 110 9.58 -20.38 -17.97
C HIS A 110 9.18 -19.24 -17.03
N PRO A 111 7.90 -19.16 -16.63
CA PRO A 111 7.39 -18.02 -15.90
C PRO A 111 7.98 -17.93 -14.48
N ILE A 112 8.38 -16.73 -14.07
CA ILE A 112 8.94 -16.47 -12.75
C ILE A 112 7.82 -16.06 -11.80
N TYR A 113 7.70 -16.73 -10.67
CA TYR A 113 6.73 -16.37 -9.64
C TYR A 113 7.15 -15.09 -8.92
N SER A 114 6.21 -14.17 -8.73
CA SER A 114 6.37 -12.94 -7.96
C SER A 114 5.09 -12.61 -7.20
N TYR A 115 5.18 -11.66 -6.27
CA TYR A 115 4.02 -11.14 -5.55
C TYR A 115 4.22 -9.70 -5.10
N ASN A 116 3.11 -9.02 -4.84
CA ASN A 116 3.07 -7.76 -4.11
C ASN A 116 2.16 -7.89 -2.90
N GLN A 117 2.50 -7.18 -1.84
CA GLN A 117 1.72 -7.11 -0.62
C GLN A 117 1.43 -5.65 -0.31
N THR A 118 0.16 -5.38 -0.02
CA THR A 118 -0.33 -4.07 0.41
C THR A 118 -0.81 -4.17 1.84
N ASP A 119 -0.45 -3.16 2.63
CA ASP A 119 -0.61 -3.19 4.09
C ASP A 119 -2.08 -3.19 4.52
N PHE A 120 -2.91 -2.32 3.94
CA PHE A 120 -4.29 -2.13 4.37
C PHE A 120 -5.24 -2.12 3.18
N VAL A 121 -6.08 -3.15 3.07
CA VAL A 121 -7.12 -3.25 2.05
C VAL A 121 -8.47 -3.51 2.69
N LYS A 122 -9.49 -2.76 2.25
CA LYS A 122 -10.89 -2.93 2.65
C LYS A 122 -11.78 -2.42 1.52
N ASN A 123 -12.80 -3.20 1.14
CA ASN A 123 -13.80 -2.83 0.12
C ASN A 123 -13.20 -2.24 -1.18
N LYS A 124 -12.17 -2.91 -1.73
CA LYS A 124 -11.45 -2.52 -2.95
C LYS A 124 -10.68 -1.19 -2.85
N ILE A 125 -10.51 -0.65 -1.66
CA ILE A 125 -9.68 0.52 -1.38
C ILE A 125 -8.42 0.04 -0.67
N ALA A 126 -7.27 0.52 -1.14
CA ALA A 126 -5.95 0.18 -0.62
C ALA A 126 -5.28 1.41 -0.04
N ILE A 127 -4.64 1.27 1.13
CA ILE A 127 -3.90 2.32 1.82
C ILE A 127 -2.50 1.82 2.12
N GLU A 128 -1.51 2.66 1.84
CA GLU A 128 -0.11 2.48 2.19
C GLU A 128 0.30 3.63 3.12
N VAL A 129 0.93 3.30 4.26
CA VAL A 129 1.43 4.28 5.22
C VAL A 129 2.95 4.30 5.15
N GLN A 130 3.53 5.42 4.72
CA GLN A 130 4.96 5.50 4.41
C GLN A 130 5.70 6.53 5.28
N PHE A 131 6.52 6.04 6.21
CA PHE A 131 7.48 6.84 6.99
C PHE A 131 8.94 6.52 6.66
N GLY A 132 9.17 5.82 5.54
CA GLY A 132 10.48 5.36 5.07
C GLY A 132 11.13 6.29 4.03
N LYS A 133 12.04 5.70 3.23
CA LYS A 133 12.82 6.43 2.21
C LYS A 133 11.98 6.76 0.97
N TYR A 134 12.34 7.84 0.28
CA TYR A 134 11.68 8.32 -0.94
C TYR A 134 11.50 7.25 -2.03
N ALA A 135 12.46 6.33 -2.19
CA ALA A 135 12.41 5.29 -3.22
C ALA A 135 11.18 4.36 -3.07
N PHE A 136 10.69 4.17 -1.84
CA PHE A 136 9.54 3.29 -1.60
C PHE A 136 8.21 3.94 -1.99
N VAL A 137 8.10 5.27 -1.93
CA VAL A 137 6.89 6.00 -2.37
C VAL A 137 6.64 5.76 -3.86
N ALA A 138 7.67 5.83 -4.70
CA ALA A 138 7.54 5.57 -6.13
C ALA A 138 7.08 4.12 -6.40
N TYR A 139 7.60 3.16 -5.62
CA TYR A 139 7.21 1.76 -5.71
C TYR A 139 5.75 1.53 -5.31
N ASP A 140 5.31 2.14 -4.21
CA ASP A 140 3.92 2.05 -3.74
C ASP A 140 2.95 2.60 -4.81
N LEU A 141 3.26 3.77 -5.38
CA LEU A 141 2.44 4.43 -6.40
C LEU A 141 2.37 3.67 -7.73
N PHE A 142 3.52 3.28 -8.29
CA PHE A 142 3.57 2.75 -9.66
C PHE A 142 3.55 1.22 -9.76
N VAL A 143 3.86 0.50 -8.68
CA VAL A 143 3.90 -0.97 -8.68
C VAL A 143 2.77 -1.55 -7.84
N LYS A 144 2.70 -1.22 -6.54
CA LYS A 144 1.72 -1.84 -5.64
C LYS A 144 0.28 -1.45 -5.98
N HIS A 145 -0.03 -0.14 -6.01
CA HIS A 145 -1.41 0.31 -6.25
C HIS A 145 -1.96 -0.10 -7.62
N MET A 146 -1.11 -0.12 -8.66
CA MET A 146 -1.49 -0.56 -10.00
C MET A 146 -1.91 -2.03 -10.02
N LEU A 147 -1.24 -2.90 -9.26
CA LEU A 147 -1.52 -4.33 -9.26
C LEU A 147 -2.65 -4.71 -8.29
N THR A 148 -2.79 -4.00 -7.18
CA THR A 148 -3.82 -4.26 -6.16
C THR A 148 -5.22 -3.81 -6.59
N CYS A 149 -5.35 -2.66 -7.29
CA CYS A 149 -6.65 -2.09 -7.63
C CYS A 149 -7.26 -2.61 -8.95
N TRP A 150 -6.49 -3.25 -9.82
CA TRP A 150 -6.96 -3.63 -11.17
C TRP A 150 -7.80 -4.91 -11.22
N ARG A 151 -7.88 -5.70 -10.15
CA ARG A 151 -8.34 -7.11 -10.24
C ARG A 151 -9.36 -7.56 -9.21
N ASN A 152 -9.86 -6.65 -8.37
CA ASN A 152 -10.91 -6.95 -7.38
C ASN A 152 -12.26 -6.35 -7.78
#